data_AF-A0A0Q9KKQ0-F1
#
_entry.id   AF-A0A0Q9KKQ0-F1
#
_cell.length_a   1.000
_cell.length_b   1.000
_cell.length_c   1.000
_cell.angle_alpha   90.00
_cell.angle_beta   90.00
_cell.angle_gamma   90.00
#
_symmetry.space_group_name_H-M   'P 1'
#
loop_
_entity.id
_entity.type
_entity.pdbx_description
1 polymer ?
#
loop_
_entity_poly.entity_id
_entity_poly.type
_entity_poly.pdbx_seq_one_letter_code
_entity_poly.pdbx_strand_id
1 'polypeptide(L)'
;MVQLRLLAGIHRIVLRGDAPELADFYPSVGGTADRSAVWPALEPVLRAHVPELRAALEVAPQTNGVGRSVALLVGLSEAVRRTGLRRVRLLEPGASAGLNLLVDHFRFEGDGWSAGPVTASFVLKGCAAPGFVPADFEVVARRGCDLDPFDGTTDEGAAHLRSFIWPHMPERDGRLVAALTTLREHPVTIDRAGAADWVREQLASSEHGSDDVLTVVWHSITRQYWPAAECASMIAAIDEARSRLPVVRVALEDPDPLPTTSTWRPQVEVDDDVIGHCTYHGPPLTLVPAH
;
A
#
# COMPACT_ATOMS: atom_id res chain seq x y z
N MET A 1 -9.17 15.48 -8.94
CA MET A 1 -9.19 14.86 -7.58
C MET A 1 -10.55 15.00 -6.89
N VAL A 2 -11.25 16.14 -7.02
CA VAL A 2 -12.61 16.34 -6.43
C VAL A 2 -13.60 15.25 -6.84
N GLN A 3 -13.60 14.83 -8.11
CA GLN A 3 -14.51 13.80 -8.62
C GLN A 3 -14.28 12.44 -7.95
N LEU A 4 -13.01 12.05 -7.78
CA LEU A 4 -12.65 10.80 -7.12
C LEU A 4 -13.13 10.78 -5.66
N ARG A 5 -12.91 11.88 -4.93
CA ARG A 5 -13.33 12.02 -3.53
C ARG A 5 -14.85 11.97 -3.37
N LEU A 6 -15.57 12.64 -4.26
CA LEU A 6 -17.03 12.59 -4.28
C LEU A 6 -17.55 11.17 -4.54
N LEU A 7 -17.02 10.51 -5.58
CA LEU A 7 -17.42 9.15 -5.93
C LEU A 7 -17.06 8.14 -4.83
N ALA A 8 -15.92 8.32 -4.15
CA ALA A 8 -15.57 7.53 -2.97
C ALA A 8 -16.53 7.79 -1.81
N GLY A 9 -16.92 9.04 -1.56
CA GLY A 9 -17.95 9.36 -0.56
C GLY A 9 -19.27 8.63 -0.84
N ILE A 10 -19.75 8.67 -2.08
CA ILE A 10 -20.97 7.96 -2.49
C ILE A 10 -20.80 6.45 -2.33
N HIS A 11 -19.68 5.89 -2.80
CA HIS A 11 -19.41 4.46 -2.68
C HIS A 11 -19.35 4.00 -1.22
N ARG A 12 -18.81 4.81 -0.31
CA ARG A 12 -18.80 4.52 1.13
C ARG A 12 -20.22 4.44 1.70
N ILE A 13 -21.11 5.35 1.32
CA ILE A 13 -22.54 5.31 1.69
C ILE A 13 -23.17 3.99 1.22
N VAL A 14 -22.89 3.58 -0.02
CA VAL A 14 -23.37 2.29 -0.56
C VAL A 14 -22.79 1.10 0.22
N LEU A 15 -21.49 1.11 0.51
CA LEU A 15 -20.81 0.03 1.24
C LEU A 15 -21.32 -0.14 2.69
N ARG A 16 -21.75 0.95 3.33
CA ARG A 16 -22.36 0.94 4.67
C ARG A 16 -23.82 0.49 4.65
N GLY A 17 -24.45 0.41 3.47
CA GLY A 17 -25.86 0.05 3.30
C GLY A 17 -26.83 1.22 3.52
N ASP A 18 -26.32 2.46 3.58
CA ASP A 18 -27.11 3.67 3.86
C ASP A 18 -27.87 4.20 2.63
N ALA A 19 -27.59 3.65 1.44
CA ALA A 19 -28.29 3.94 0.20
C ALA A 19 -28.63 2.63 -0.54
N PRO A 20 -29.55 1.80 -0.02
CA PRO A 20 -29.91 0.51 -0.63
C PRO A 20 -30.40 0.66 -2.07
N GLU A 21 -31.03 1.77 -2.43
CA GLU A 21 -31.46 2.10 -3.79
C GLU A 21 -30.30 2.21 -4.81
N LEU A 22 -29.07 2.40 -4.33
CA LEU A 22 -27.87 2.44 -5.17
C LEU A 22 -27.17 1.09 -5.28
N ALA A 23 -27.46 0.13 -4.40
CA ALA A 23 -26.74 -1.15 -4.36
C ALA A 23 -26.81 -1.90 -5.71
N ASP A 24 -27.97 -1.86 -6.37
CA ASP A 24 -28.18 -2.51 -7.67
C ASP A 24 -27.26 -1.98 -8.79
N PHE A 25 -26.72 -0.75 -8.65
CA PHE A 25 -25.82 -0.13 -9.62
C PHE A 25 -24.33 -0.33 -9.30
N TYR A 26 -24.00 -0.98 -8.17
CA TYR A 26 -22.63 -1.13 -7.68
C TYR A 26 -22.19 -2.61 -7.70
N PRO A 27 -21.39 -3.04 -8.70
CA PRO A 27 -20.93 -4.43 -8.78
C PRO A 27 -20.12 -4.91 -7.57
N SER A 28 -19.44 -4.01 -6.85
CA SER A 28 -18.73 -4.29 -5.60
C SER A 28 -19.63 -4.81 -4.47
N VAL A 29 -20.95 -4.61 -4.56
CA VAL A 29 -21.95 -5.15 -3.63
C VAL A 29 -22.96 -6.06 -4.34
N GLY A 30 -22.63 -6.56 -5.52
CA GLY A 30 -23.45 -7.51 -6.29
C GLY A 30 -24.44 -6.88 -7.29
N GLY A 31 -24.43 -5.55 -7.43
CA GLY A 31 -25.29 -4.85 -8.38
C GLY A 31 -24.98 -5.17 -9.84
N THR A 32 -26.02 -5.29 -10.67
CA THR A 32 -25.91 -5.58 -12.11
C THR A 32 -26.75 -4.65 -13.00
N ALA A 33 -27.42 -3.65 -12.42
CA ALA A 33 -28.28 -2.72 -13.14
C ALA A 33 -27.50 -1.85 -14.14
N ASP A 34 -28.20 -1.35 -15.16
CA ASP A 34 -27.60 -0.42 -16.12
C ASP A 34 -27.26 0.91 -15.45
N ARG A 35 -25.95 1.18 -15.33
CA ARG A 35 -25.40 2.44 -14.81
C ARG A 35 -25.93 3.70 -15.52
N SER A 36 -26.41 3.59 -16.77
CA SER A 36 -27.02 4.74 -17.47
C SER A 36 -28.31 5.22 -16.79
N ALA A 37 -28.99 4.32 -16.06
CA ALA A 37 -30.22 4.59 -15.33
C ALA A 37 -30.02 4.97 -13.86
N VAL A 38 -28.78 5.24 -13.42
CA VAL A 38 -28.47 5.49 -11.99
C VAL A 38 -29.02 6.81 -11.46
N TRP A 39 -29.20 7.82 -12.33
CA TRP A 39 -29.46 9.19 -11.89
C TRP A 39 -30.71 9.36 -11.01
N PRO A 40 -31.88 8.77 -11.34
CA PRO A 40 -33.06 8.85 -10.49
C PRO A 40 -32.87 8.27 -9.08
N ALA A 41 -31.99 7.28 -8.90
CA ALA A 41 -31.66 6.72 -7.59
C ALA A 41 -30.55 7.52 -6.88
N LEU A 42 -29.61 8.09 -7.63
CA LEU A 42 -28.48 8.84 -7.08
C LEU A 42 -28.87 10.23 -6.58
N GLU A 43 -29.73 10.94 -7.30
CA GLU A 43 -30.07 12.33 -6.98
C GLU A 43 -30.65 12.52 -5.57
N PRO A 44 -31.59 11.67 -5.09
CA PRO A 44 -32.07 11.73 -3.71
C PRO A 44 -30.97 11.48 -2.68
N VAL A 45 -30.08 10.52 -2.91
CA VAL A 45 -28.95 10.19 -2.02
C VAL A 45 -27.98 11.36 -1.92
N LEU A 46 -27.66 12.02 -3.05
CA LEU A 46 -26.81 13.21 -3.04
C LEU A 46 -27.39 14.32 -2.17
N ARG A 47 -28.71 14.52 -2.19
CA ARG A 47 -29.39 15.53 -1.36
C ARG A 47 -29.44 15.14 0.11
N ALA A 48 -29.68 13.86 0.40
CA ALA A 48 -29.76 13.36 1.78
C ALA A 48 -28.40 13.40 2.50
N HIS A 49 -27.29 13.21 1.77
CA HIS A 49 -25.95 13.08 2.35
C HIS A 49 -25.03 14.28 2.12
N VAL A 50 -25.56 15.48 1.85
CA VAL A 50 -24.73 16.68 1.56
C VAL A 50 -23.63 16.94 2.61
N PRO A 51 -23.88 16.89 3.94
CA PRO A 51 -22.83 17.13 4.93
C PRO A 51 -21.71 16.09 4.86
N GLU A 52 -22.06 14.82 4.71
CA GLU A 52 -21.11 13.70 4.62
C GLU A 52 -20.29 13.78 3.33
N LEU A 53 -20.94 14.02 2.19
CA LEU A 53 -20.26 14.16 0.90
C LEU A 53 -19.32 15.38 0.89
N ARG A 54 -19.69 16.48 1.56
CA ARG A 54 -18.79 17.62 1.74
C ARG A 54 -17.55 17.23 2.55
N ALA A 55 -17.72 16.50 3.65
CA ALA A 55 -16.59 16.01 4.44
C ALA A 55 -15.69 15.07 3.61
N ALA A 56 -16.28 14.20 2.78
CA ALA A 56 -15.53 13.31 1.89
C ALA A 56 -14.62 14.06 0.89
N LEU A 57 -14.99 15.28 0.48
CA LEU A 57 -14.17 16.11 -0.42
C LEU A 57 -12.84 16.56 0.20
N GLU A 58 -12.73 16.57 1.53
CA GLU A 58 -11.50 16.92 2.25
C GLU A 58 -10.56 15.71 2.41
N VAL A 59 -11.06 14.49 2.23
CA VAL A 59 -10.30 13.26 2.46
C VAL A 59 -9.39 12.95 1.26
N ALA A 60 -8.08 12.91 1.49
CA ALA A 60 -7.13 12.47 0.48
C ALA A 60 -7.22 10.95 0.26
N PRO A 61 -7.09 10.45 -0.99
CA PRO A 61 -7.00 9.00 -1.21
C PRO A 61 -5.74 8.41 -0.56
N GLN A 62 -5.92 7.54 0.42
CA GLN A 62 -4.83 6.82 1.10
C GLN A 62 -4.89 5.33 0.75
N THR A 63 -4.72 4.98 -0.52
CA THR A 63 -5.05 3.61 -0.99
C THR A 63 -3.97 2.56 -0.75
N ASN A 64 -2.73 2.97 -0.42
CA ASN A 64 -1.52 2.15 -0.29
C ASN A 64 -1.68 0.71 -0.82
N GLY A 65 -1.80 0.58 -2.15
CA GLY A 65 -2.47 -0.57 -2.75
C GLY A 65 -1.74 -1.89 -2.49
N VAL A 66 -2.44 -2.89 -1.94
CA VAL A 66 -1.89 -4.20 -1.56
C VAL A 66 -1.11 -4.90 -2.68
N GLY A 67 -1.48 -4.66 -3.94
CA GLY A 67 -0.73 -5.19 -5.08
C GLY A 67 0.74 -4.75 -5.11
N ARG A 68 1.06 -3.57 -4.55
CA ARG A 68 2.44 -3.04 -4.48
C ARG A 68 3.34 -3.85 -3.54
N SER A 69 2.76 -4.62 -2.62
CA SER A 69 3.51 -5.52 -1.74
C SER A 69 4.47 -6.44 -2.51
N VAL A 70 4.13 -6.83 -3.74
CA VAL A 70 5.04 -7.68 -4.53
C VAL A 70 6.31 -6.96 -4.98
N ALA A 71 6.22 -5.67 -5.30
CA ALA A 71 7.40 -4.87 -5.63
C ALA A 71 8.29 -4.69 -4.39
N LEU A 72 7.67 -4.44 -3.24
CA LEU A 72 8.37 -4.34 -1.96
C LEU A 72 9.02 -5.68 -1.56
N LEU A 73 8.38 -6.82 -1.82
CA LEU A 73 8.95 -8.16 -1.63
C LEU A 73 10.20 -8.38 -2.49
N VAL A 74 10.19 -7.93 -3.75
CA VAL A 74 11.35 -8.02 -4.64
C VAL A 74 12.52 -7.21 -4.07
N GLY A 75 12.27 -5.97 -3.65
CA GLY A 75 13.28 -5.13 -3.00
C GLY A 75 13.78 -5.67 -1.66
N LEU A 76 12.89 -6.21 -0.84
CA LEU A 76 13.26 -6.89 0.40
C LEU A 76 14.14 -8.12 0.14
N SER A 77 13.80 -8.92 -0.86
CA SER A 77 14.58 -10.11 -1.22
C SER A 77 16.00 -9.74 -1.67
N GLU A 78 16.13 -8.64 -2.41
CA GLU A 78 17.43 -8.08 -2.78
C GLU A 78 18.20 -7.56 -1.56
N ALA A 79 17.55 -6.81 -0.67
CA ALA A 79 18.17 -6.30 0.56
C ALA A 79 18.70 -7.43 1.46
N VAL A 80 17.91 -8.50 1.62
CA VAL A 80 18.33 -9.71 2.35
C VAL A 80 19.52 -10.39 1.66
N ARG A 81 19.54 -10.48 0.32
CA ARG A 81 20.66 -11.05 -0.43
C ARG A 81 21.95 -10.22 -0.30
N ARG A 82 21.86 -8.89 -0.34
CA ARG A 82 23.00 -7.97 -0.20
C ARG A 82 23.64 -8.02 1.18
N THR A 83 22.82 -8.15 2.22
CA THR A 83 23.27 -8.05 3.61
C THR A 83 23.53 -9.41 4.26
N GLY A 84 22.90 -10.48 3.77
CA GLY A 84 22.88 -11.81 4.39
C GLY A 84 21.99 -11.91 5.64
N LEU A 85 21.34 -10.81 6.04
CA LEU A 85 20.50 -10.73 7.23
C LEU A 85 19.07 -11.10 6.89
N ARG A 86 18.53 -12.12 7.57
CA ARG A 86 17.19 -12.67 7.29
C ARG A 86 16.13 -12.30 8.32
N ARG A 87 16.53 -11.81 9.50
CA ARG A 87 15.61 -11.25 10.51
C ARG A 87 15.36 -9.80 10.15
N VAL A 88 14.11 -9.41 9.92
CA VAL A 88 13.73 -8.15 9.30
C VAL A 88 12.82 -7.35 10.22
N ARG A 89 13.16 -6.09 10.44
CA ARG A 89 12.25 -5.08 11.00
C ARG A 89 11.72 -4.21 9.87
N LEU A 90 10.41 -4.14 9.71
CA LEU A 90 9.76 -3.34 8.67
C LEU A 90 9.28 -1.99 9.23
N LEU A 91 9.64 -0.91 8.56
CA LEU A 91 9.19 0.45 8.85
C LEU A 91 8.58 1.06 7.58
N GLU A 92 7.29 1.42 7.62
CA GLU A 92 6.60 2.02 6.47
C GLU A 92 6.10 3.45 6.76
N PRO A 93 6.84 4.49 6.36
CA PRO A 93 6.29 5.83 6.27
C PRO A 93 5.25 5.94 5.14
N GLY A 94 4.11 6.60 5.41
CA GLY A 94 2.99 6.68 4.46
C GLY A 94 2.21 5.36 4.33
N ALA A 95 2.08 4.63 5.43
CA ALA A 95 1.55 3.28 5.46
C ALA A 95 0.04 3.17 5.15
N SER A 96 -0.74 4.26 5.18
CA SER A 96 -2.20 4.19 5.24
C SER A 96 -2.64 3.24 6.37
N ALA A 97 -3.43 2.21 6.10
CA ALA A 97 -3.83 1.19 7.07
C ALA A 97 -2.77 0.09 7.31
N GLY A 98 -1.58 0.18 6.69
CA GLY A 98 -0.47 -0.74 6.92
C GLY A 98 -0.57 -2.10 6.23
N LEU A 99 -1.36 -2.23 5.17
CA LEU A 99 -1.54 -3.53 4.49
C LEU A 99 -0.24 -4.10 3.92
N ASN A 100 0.69 -3.28 3.42
CA ASN A 100 1.97 -3.79 2.89
C ASN A 100 2.91 -4.30 3.99
N LEU A 101 2.76 -3.84 5.24
CA LEU A 101 3.52 -4.39 6.38
C LEU A 101 3.23 -5.88 6.59
N LEU A 102 2.16 -6.44 6.01
CA LEU A 102 1.75 -7.84 6.11
C LEU A 102 2.32 -8.75 5.02
N VAL A 103 3.41 -8.33 4.35
CA VAL A 103 4.01 -9.04 3.20
C VAL A 103 4.26 -10.53 3.45
N ASP A 104 4.63 -10.92 4.68
CA ASP A 104 4.94 -12.29 5.10
C ASP A 104 3.70 -13.14 5.38
N HIS A 105 2.53 -12.50 5.50
CA HIS A 105 1.23 -13.17 5.61
C HIS A 105 0.52 -13.32 4.25
N PHE A 106 1.10 -12.77 3.19
CA PHE A 106 0.55 -12.81 1.84
C PHE A 106 1.21 -13.88 0.98
N ARG A 107 0.46 -14.41 0.01
CA ARG A 107 1.00 -15.31 -1.01
C ARG A 107 1.14 -14.57 -2.34
N PHE A 108 2.29 -14.75 -2.98
CA PHE A 108 2.59 -14.18 -4.29
C PHE A 108 2.89 -15.30 -5.29
N GLU A 109 2.31 -15.19 -6.48
CA GLU A 109 2.52 -16.12 -7.59
C GLU A 109 2.91 -15.34 -8.86
N GLY A 110 4.11 -15.63 -9.37
CA GLY A 110 4.66 -15.03 -10.59
C GLY A 110 5.19 -16.08 -11.55
N ASP A 111 6.03 -15.64 -12.50
CA ASP A 111 6.47 -16.47 -13.62
C ASP A 111 7.57 -17.46 -13.18
N GLY A 112 7.15 -18.66 -12.75
CA GLY A 112 8.06 -19.73 -12.32
C GLY A 112 8.50 -19.62 -10.87
N TRP A 113 7.90 -18.74 -10.07
CA TRP A 113 8.22 -18.55 -8.66
C TRP A 113 6.97 -18.31 -7.82
N SER A 114 7.10 -18.54 -6.51
CA SER A 114 6.07 -18.20 -5.53
C SER A 114 6.70 -17.90 -4.18
N ALA A 115 6.04 -17.06 -3.38
CA ALA A 115 6.53 -16.66 -2.06
C ALA A 115 5.38 -16.53 -1.05
N GLY A 116 5.66 -16.78 0.23
CA GLY A 116 4.71 -16.68 1.33
C GLY A 116 3.88 -17.96 1.59
N PRO A 117 3.04 -17.97 2.63
CA PRO A 117 2.37 -19.18 3.11
C PRO A 117 1.30 -19.67 2.14
N VAL A 118 1.24 -21.00 1.92
CA VAL A 118 0.22 -21.64 1.06
C VAL A 118 -1.21 -21.50 1.60
N THR A 119 -1.35 -21.17 2.89
CA THR A 119 -2.63 -20.95 3.58
C THR A 119 -3.04 -19.48 3.65
N ALA A 120 -2.34 -18.57 2.96
CA ALA A 120 -2.66 -17.15 2.99
C ALA A 120 -4.08 -16.88 2.47
N SER A 121 -4.85 -16.07 3.21
CA SER A 121 -6.17 -15.60 2.78
C SER A 121 -6.08 -14.70 1.54
N PHE A 122 -4.99 -13.95 1.41
CA PHE A 122 -4.69 -13.12 0.26
C PHE A 122 -3.63 -13.78 -0.64
N VAL A 123 -4.00 -14.01 -1.91
CA VAL A 123 -3.12 -14.51 -2.96
C VAL A 123 -3.08 -13.51 -4.10
N LEU A 124 -1.90 -12.95 -4.37
CA LEU A 124 -1.65 -12.12 -5.54
C LEU A 124 -1.05 -12.96 -6.68
N LYS A 125 -1.86 -13.15 -7.73
CA LYS A 125 -1.47 -13.89 -8.93
C LYS A 125 -1.07 -12.95 -10.07
N GLY A 126 -0.35 -13.49 -11.04
CA GLY A 126 0.06 -12.74 -12.24
C GLY A 126 1.10 -11.67 -11.91
N CYS A 127 1.97 -11.93 -10.94
CA CYS A 127 2.98 -10.98 -10.52
C CYS A 127 4.05 -10.71 -11.59
N ALA A 128 4.21 -11.62 -12.56
CA ALA A 128 5.31 -11.65 -13.52
C ALA A 128 6.69 -11.79 -12.83
N ALA A 129 7.69 -11.00 -13.21
CA ALA A 129 9.09 -11.10 -12.76
C ALA A 129 9.78 -12.45 -13.07
N PRO A 130 9.93 -12.83 -14.36
CA PRO A 130 10.70 -14.01 -14.72
C PRO A 130 12.14 -13.90 -14.21
N GLY A 131 12.65 -15.00 -13.64
CA GLY A 131 13.99 -15.06 -13.04
C GLY A 131 14.10 -14.51 -11.62
N PHE A 132 13.01 -14.00 -11.03
CA PHE A 132 12.99 -13.66 -9.61
C PHE A 132 13.08 -14.90 -8.73
N VAL A 133 13.98 -14.87 -7.75
CA VAL A 133 14.08 -15.89 -6.69
C VAL A 133 13.84 -15.18 -5.34
N PRO A 134 12.69 -15.41 -4.68
CA PRO A 134 12.40 -14.85 -3.37
C PRO A 134 13.46 -15.26 -2.35
N ALA A 135 13.86 -14.33 -1.48
CA ALA A 135 14.72 -14.68 -0.34
C ALA A 135 13.87 -15.16 0.85
N ASP A 136 14.43 -16.07 1.64
CA ASP A 136 13.84 -16.41 2.94
C ASP A 136 14.12 -15.29 3.96
N PHE A 137 13.08 -14.84 4.65
CA PHE A 137 13.16 -13.85 5.72
C PHE A 137 12.13 -14.11 6.83
N GLU A 138 12.36 -13.53 8.00
CA GLU A 138 11.48 -13.54 9.16
C GLU A 138 11.21 -12.09 9.59
N VAL A 139 9.95 -11.67 9.60
CA VAL A 139 9.59 -10.34 10.10
C VAL A 139 9.49 -10.38 11.63
N VAL A 140 10.48 -9.81 12.32
CA VAL A 140 10.56 -9.81 13.78
C VAL A 140 9.86 -8.61 14.42
N ALA A 141 9.67 -7.53 13.65
CA ALA A 141 8.94 -6.34 14.07
C ALA A 141 8.41 -5.58 12.84
N ARG A 142 7.27 -4.92 12.98
CA ARG A 142 6.69 -4.06 11.94
C ARG A 142 5.98 -2.86 12.55
N ARG A 143 6.12 -1.69 11.94
CA ARG A 143 5.40 -0.46 12.33
C ARG A 143 5.31 0.48 11.13
N GLY A 144 4.31 1.34 11.10
CA GLY A 144 4.22 2.38 10.08
C GLY A 144 3.77 3.72 10.65
N CYS A 145 3.75 4.74 9.81
CA CYS A 145 3.12 6.02 10.13
C CYS A 145 2.33 6.57 8.93
N ASP A 146 1.35 7.42 9.23
CA ASP A 146 0.63 8.22 8.25
C ASP A 146 0.23 9.56 8.86
N LEU A 147 -0.10 10.57 8.04
CA LEU A 147 -0.57 11.87 8.53
C LEU A 147 -1.99 11.79 9.08
N ASP A 148 -2.81 10.94 8.47
CA ASP A 148 -4.18 10.71 8.89
C ASP A 148 -4.48 9.21 8.98
N PRO A 149 -3.90 8.51 9.97
CA PRO A 149 -4.14 7.09 10.13
C PRO A 149 -5.59 6.82 10.51
N PHE A 150 -6.13 5.73 9.97
CA PHE A 150 -7.43 5.20 10.28
C PHE A 150 -7.32 3.68 10.52
N ASP A 151 -8.27 3.13 11.27
CA ASP A 151 -8.24 1.73 11.66
C ASP A 151 -8.91 0.84 10.62
N GLY A 152 -8.10 0.23 9.75
CA GLY A 152 -8.54 -0.73 8.74
C GLY A 152 -9.13 -2.04 9.29
N THR A 153 -9.02 -2.32 10.59
CA THR A 153 -9.65 -3.50 11.21
C THR A 153 -11.15 -3.29 11.45
N THR A 154 -11.59 -2.04 11.53
CA THR A 154 -13.01 -1.66 11.68
C THR A 154 -13.77 -1.73 10.37
N ASP A 155 -15.09 -1.91 10.44
CA ASP A 155 -15.94 -1.90 9.25
C ASP A 155 -15.93 -0.53 8.55
N GLU A 156 -15.81 0.56 9.30
CA GLU A 156 -15.71 1.91 8.74
C GLU A 156 -14.38 2.12 8.01
N GLY A 157 -13.25 1.69 8.59
CA GLY A 157 -11.95 1.78 7.92
C GLY A 157 -11.84 0.86 6.70
N ALA A 158 -12.45 -0.33 6.76
CA ALA A 158 -12.59 -1.22 5.63
C ALA A 158 -13.43 -0.58 4.51
N ALA A 159 -14.59 0.00 4.84
CA ALA A 159 -15.43 0.73 3.88
C ALA A 159 -14.70 1.95 3.31
N HIS A 160 -13.90 2.65 4.12
CA HIS A 160 -13.07 3.75 3.67
C HIS A 160 -12.08 3.31 2.58
N LEU A 161 -11.30 2.27 2.80
CA LEU A 161 -10.35 1.77 1.79
C LEU A 161 -11.05 1.27 0.53
N ARG A 162 -12.12 0.49 0.70
CA ARG A 162 -12.90 -0.07 -0.42
C ARG A 162 -13.55 1.03 -1.26
N SER A 163 -13.96 2.14 -0.64
CA SER A 163 -14.59 3.27 -1.33
C SER A 163 -13.71 3.94 -2.39
N PHE A 164 -12.39 3.77 -2.31
CA PHE A 164 -11.45 4.28 -3.31
C PHE A 164 -11.14 3.29 -4.44
N ILE A 165 -11.77 2.11 -4.44
CA ILE A 165 -11.75 1.17 -5.55
C ILE A 165 -12.98 1.41 -6.41
N TRP A 166 -12.78 1.51 -7.72
CA TRP A 166 -13.91 1.67 -8.63
C TRP A 166 -14.91 0.51 -8.49
N PRO A 167 -16.22 0.77 -8.37
CA PRO A 167 -17.22 -0.27 -8.12
C PRO A 167 -17.26 -1.40 -9.16
N HIS A 168 -16.77 -1.14 -10.37
CA HIS A 168 -16.70 -2.11 -11.47
C HIS A 168 -15.41 -2.95 -11.48
N MET A 169 -14.59 -2.88 -10.44
CA MET A 169 -13.37 -3.67 -10.27
C MET A 169 -13.51 -4.70 -9.13
N PRO A 170 -14.45 -5.66 -9.23
CA PRO A 170 -14.73 -6.61 -8.14
C PRO A 170 -13.53 -7.49 -7.77
N GLU A 171 -12.65 -7.81 -8.73
CA GLU A 171 -11.42 -8.54 -8.45
C GLU A 171 -10.45 -7.74 -7.55
N ARG A 172 -10.38 -6.42 -7.76
CA ARG A 172 -9.53 -5.53 -6.96
C ARG A 172 -10.13 -5.31 -5.57
N ASP A 173 -11.46 -5.20 -5.48
CA ASP A 173 -12.17 -5.15 -4.20
C ASP A 173 -11.98 -6.45 -3.40
N GLY A 174 -12.15 -7.61 -4.04
CA GLY A 174 -11.94 -8.91 -3.42
C GLY A 174 -10.51 -9.10 -2.88
N ARG A 175 -9.50 -8.62 -3.61
CA ARG A 175 -8.10 -8.56 -3.14
C ARG A 175 -7.94 -7.71 -1.87
N LEU A 176 -8.54 -6.53 -1.84
CA LEU A 176 -8.50 -5.66 -0.66
C LEU A 176 -9.24 -6.30 0.52
N VAL A 177 -10.41 -6.90 0.30
CA VAL A 177 -11.17 -7.60 1.34
C VAL A 177 -10.35 -8.74 1.94
N ALA A 178 -9.69 -9.56 1.12
CA ALA A 178 -8.82 -10.63 1.61
C ALA A 178 -7.64 -10.09 2.44
N ALA A 179 -7.02 -8.99 2.02
CA ALA A 179 -5.94 -8.35 2.78
C ALA A 179 -6.43 -7.73 4.10
N LEU A 180 -7.64 -7.16 4.12
CA LEU A 180 -8.28 -6.65 5.33
C LEU A 180 -8.61 -7.77 6.33
N THR A 181 -8.99 -8.96 5.85
CA THR A 181 -9.13 -10.15 6.70
C THR A 181 -7.79 -10.49 7.37
N THR A 182 -6.70 -10.53 6.62
CA THR A 182 -5.36 -10.75 7.18
C THR A 182 -4.95 -9.65 8.16
N LEU A 183 -5.31 -8.38 7.90
CA LEU A 183 -5.05 -7.27 8.83
C LEU A 183 -5.81 -7.43 10.16
N ARG A 184 -7.04 -7.96 10.14
CA ARG A 184 -7.79 -8.25 11.38
C ARG A 184 -7.17 -9.39 12.19
N GLU A 185 -6.59 -10.38 11.53
CA GLU A 185 -5.87 -11.48 12.17
C GLU A 185 -4.50 -11.05 12.71
N HIS A 186 -3.85 -10.11 12.02
CA HIS A 186 -2.51 -9.62 12.31
C HIS A 186 -2.49 -8.08 12.30
N PRO A 187 -3.07 -7.42 13.33
CA PRO A 187 -3.15 -5.96 13.36
C PRO A 187 -1.77 -5.33 13.43
N VAL A 188 -1.61 -4.19 12.74
CA VAL A 188 -0.36 -3.41 12.71
C VAL A 188 -0.56 -2.04 13.34
N THR A 189 0.50 -1.52 13.95
CA THR A 189 0.48 -0.19 14.56
C THR A 189 0.89 0.86 13.53
N ILE A 190 -0.02 1.81 13.27
CA ILE A 190 0.23 3.00 12.43
C ILE A 190 0.17 4.25 13.31
N ASP A 191 1.30 4.93 13.44
CA ASP A 191 1.39 6.17 14.20
C ASP A 191 0.91 7.36 13.37
N ARG A 192 0.34 8.37 14.03
CA ARG A 192 0.02 9.66 13.41
C ARG A 192 1.27 10.53 13.38
N ALA A 193 2.00 10.53 12.27
CA ALA A 193 3.24 11.30 12.13
C ALA A 193 3.64 11.54 10.66
N GLY A 194 4.47 12.57 10.44
CA GLY A 194 5.22 12.74 9.19
C GLY A 194 6.30 11.68 9.04
N ALA A 195 6.73 11.44 7.82
CA ALA A 195 7.67 10.37 7.49
C ALA A 195 9.06 10.61 8.09
N ALA A 196 9.62 11.81 7.94
CA ALA A 196 11.02 12.08 8.26
C ALA A 196 11.30 11.98 9.76
N ASP A 197 10.50 12.66 10.57
CA ASP A 197 10.68 12.68 12.02
C ASP A 197 10.38 11.31 12.63
N TRP A 198 9.33 10.64 12.16
CA TRP A 198 9.00 9.29 12.60
C TRP A 198 10.10 8.28 12.28
N VAL A 199 10.64 8.28 11.05
CA VAL A 199 11.76 7.40 10.69
C VAL A 199 12.98 7.67 11.56
N ARG A 200 13.32 8.95 11.80
CA ARG A 200 14.44 9.32 12.68
C ARG A 200 14.28 8.77 14.09
N GLU A 201 13.09 8.91 14.68
CA GLU A 201 12.76 8.38 16.00
C GLU A 201 12.85 6.85 16.03
N GLN A 202 12.28 6.17 15.04
CA GLN A 202 12.31 4.71 14.95
C GLN A 202 13.73 4.14 14.79
N LEU A 203 14.62 4.84 14.08
CA LEU A 203 16.02 4.46 13.89
C LEU A 203 16.95 4.88 15.03
N ALA A 204 16.48 5.75 15.94
CA ALA A 204 17.19 6.10 17.17
C ALA A 204 16.90 5.13 18.32
N SER A 205 15.75 4.44 18.30
CA SER A 205 15.38 3.47 19.33
C SER A 205 16.32 2.26 19.35
N SER A 206 16.89 1.99 20.53
CA SER A 206 17.73 0.81 20.79
C SER A 206 16.93 -0.48 20.97
N GLU A 207 15.60 -0.41 21.12
CA GLU A 207 14.75 -1.57 21.45
C GLU A 207 14.77 -2.64 20.35
N HIS A 208 15.09 -2.25 19.12
CA HIS A 208 15.05 -3.12 17.94
C HIS A 208 16.33 -3.07 17.09
N GLY A 209 17.39 -2.40 17.59
CA GLY A 209 18.68 -2.31 16.92
C GLY A 209 19.61 -3.41 17.41
N SER A 210 19.71 -4.50 16.64
CA SER A 210 20.73 -5.53 16.83
C SER A 210 21.44 -5.79 15.51
N ASP A 211 22.73 -6.14 15.56
CA ASP A 211 23.55 -6.34 14.36
C ASP A 211 23.08 -7.54 13.49
N ASP A 212 22.21 -8.39 14.03
CA ASP A 212 21.60 -9.53 13.35
C ASP A 212 20.21 -9.24 12.75
N VAL A 213 19.68 -8.03 12.90
CA VAL A 213 18.38 -7.61 12.36
C VAL A 213 18.57 -6.54 11.30
N LEU A 214 18.09 -6.83 10.09
CA LEU A 214 17.99 -5.85 9.01
C LEU A 214 16.77 -4.96 9.22
N THR A 215 16.99 -3.67 9.45
CA THR A 215 15.91 -2.69 9.40
C THR A 215 15.66 -2.27 7.96
N VAL A 216 14.45 -2.47 7.47
CA VAL A 216 14.02 -2.03 6.14
C VAL A 216 13.04 -0.89 6.30
N VAL A 217 13.46 0.30 5.86
CA VAL A 217 12.56 1.45 5.73
C VAL A 217 12.03 1.44 4.31
N TRP A 218 10.75 1.18 4.15
CA TRP A 218 10.17 1.06 2.81
C TRP A 218 8.93 1.91 2.59
N HIS A 219 8.67 2.25 1.35
CA HIS A 219 7.52 3.09 1.01
C HIS A 219 7.08 2.83 -0.43
N SER A 220 5.79 3.03 -0.72
CA SER A 220 5.25 2.76 -2.05
C SER A 220 4.32 3.87 -2.54
N ILE A 221 4.78 4.60 -3.56
CA ILE A 221 4.00 5.62 -4.27
C ILE A 221 3.51 6.68 -3.28
N THR A 222 4.40 7.12 -2.42
CA THR A 222 4.13 8.09 -1.34
C THR A 222 4.91 9.38 -1.55
N ARG A 223 6.11 9.29 -2.14
CA ARG A 223 7.02 10.43 -2.36
C ARG A 223 6.35 11.58 -3.10
N GLN A 224 5.49 11.30 -4.09
CA GLN A 224 4.76 12.33 -4.85
C GLN A 224 3.77 13.15 -4.01
N TYR A 225 3.37 12.64 -2.84
CA TYR A 225 2.44 13.31 -1.92
C TYR A 225 3.18 14.10 -0.84
N TRP A 226 4.49 13.96 -0.74
CA TRP A 226 5.31 14.63 0.26
C TRP A 226 5.98 15.89 -0.30
N PRO A 227 6.19 16.92 0.52
CA PRO A 227 7.15 17.96 0.20
C PRO A 227 8.52 17.35 -0.10
N ALA A 228 9.26 17.90 -1.06
CA ALA A 228 10.60 17.39 -1.39
C ALA A 228 11.54 17.35 -0.17
N ALA A 229 11.41 18.33 0.73
CA ALA A 229 12.18 18.40 1.98
C ALA A 229 11.87 17.24 2.95
N GLU A 230 10.64 16.73 2.96
CA GLU A 230 10.23 15.60 3.80
C GLU A 230 10.97 14.33 3.34
N CYS A 231 10.95 14.04 2.04
CA CYS A 231 11.65 12.88 1.48
C CYS A 231 13.17 13.00 1.69
N ALA A 232 13.75 14.18 1.47
CA ALA A 232 15.18 14.40 1.68
C ALA A 232 15.58 14.20 3.15
N SER A 233 14.75 14.68 4.09
CA SER A 233 15.00 14.54 5.53
C SER A 233 14.86 13.09 6.01
N MET A 234 13.92 12.33 5.44
CA MET A 234 13.78 10.90 5.69
C MET A 234 15.01 10.13 5.20
N ILE A 235 15.49 10.39 3.98
CA ILE A 235 16.69 9.75 3.42
C ILE A 235 17.91 10.07 4.29
N ALA A 236 18.09 11.34 4.68
CA ALA A 236 19.19 11.73 5.58
C ALA A 236 19.15 10.97 6.91
N ALA A 237 17.97 10.79 7.51
CA ALA A 237 17.82 10.01 8.74
C ALA A 237 18.20 8.52 8.56
N ILE A 238 17.90 7.93 7.40
CA ILE A 238 18.31 6.57 7.05
C ILE A 238 19.84 6.50 6.92
N ASP A 239 20.46 7.44 6.21
CA ASP A 239 21.90 7.44 5.96
C ASP A 239 22.71 7.63 7.25
N GLU A 240 22.26 8.52 8.15
CA GLU A 240 22.86 8.69 9.48
C GLU A 240 22.80 7.39 10.30
N ALA A 241 21.73 6.60 10.16
CA ALA A 241 21.52 5.36 10.89
C ALA A 241 22.39 4.20 10.42
N ARG A 242 22.85 4.19 9.15
CA ARG A 242 23.70 3.12 8.59
C ARG A 242 25.01 2.90 9.35
N SER A 243 25.51 3.94 10.01
CA SER A 243 26.72 3.84 10.85
C SER A 243 26.51 3.08 12.17
N ARG A 244 25.25 2.88 12.57
CA ARG A 244 24.87 2.34 13.90
C ARG A 244 24.11 1.02 13.82
N LEU A 245 23.44 0.74 12.71
CA LEU A 245 22.67 -0.50 12.52
C LEU A 245 22.57 -0.88 11.03
N PRO A 246 22.32 -2.17 10.72
CA PRO A 246 22.00 -2.58 9.37
C PRO A 246 20.65 -2.00 8.94
N VAL A 247 20.67 -1.03 8.03
CA VAL A 247 19.47 -0.40 7.47
C VAL A 247 19.55 -0.30 5.96
N VAL A 248 18.44 -0.62 5.30
CA VAL A 248 18.27 -0.53 3.84
C VAL A 248 16.95 0.19 3.53
N ARG A 249 16.97 1.08 2.54
CA ARG A 249 15.78 1.69 1.97
C ARG A 249 15.25 0.79 0.86
N VAL A 250 13.95 0.48 0.85
CA VAL A 250 13.30 -0.19 -0.28
C VAL A 250 12.14 0.68 -0.75
N ALA A 251 12.12 1.07 -2.02
CA ALA A 251 11.07 1.96 -2.50
C ALA A 251 10.39 1.41 -3.76
N LEU A 252 9.09 1.70 -3.87
CA LEU A 252 8.39 1.69 -5.15
C LEU A 252 7.93 3.11 -5.44
N GLU A 253 8.64 3.85 -6.27
CA GLU A 253 8.32 5.26 -6.56
C GLU A 253 8.43 5.56 -8.05
N ASP A 254 7.67 6.56 -8.50
CA ASP A 254 7.87 7.11 -9.84
C ASP A 254 8.92 8.23 -9.76
N PRO A 255 9.96 8.24 -10.62
CA PRO A 255 10.93 9.32 -10.65
C PRO A 255 10.29 10.68 -11.02
N ASP A 256 9.20 10.66 -11.79
CA ASP A 256 8.45 11.86 -12.15
C ASP A 256 7.23 12.03 -11.23
N PRO A 257 7.14 13.12 -10.46
CA PRO A 257 6.02 13.34 -9.54
C PRO A 257 4.66 13.51 -10.26
N LEU A 258 4.70 13.93 -11.53
CA LEU A 258 3.56 13.96 -12.45
C LEU A 258 4.09 13.62 -13.84
N PRO A 259 3.69 12.49 -14.46
CA PRO A 259 4.22 12.10 -15.75
C PRO A 259 3.90 13.17 -16.80
N THR A 260 4.94 13.80 -17.33
CA THR A 260 4.83 14.71 -18.48
C THR A 260 4.45 13.96 -19.76
N THR A 261 4.81 12.69 -19.79
CA THR A 261 4.37 11.68 -20.76
C THR A 261 3.36 10.79 -20.05
N SER A 262 2.22 10.47 -20.64
CA SER A 262 1.10 9.76 -19.98
C SER A 262 1.39 8.31 -19.50
N THR A 263 2.65 7.93 -19.32
CA THR A 263 3.10 6.58 -18.95
C THR A 263 3.81 6.59 -17.61
N TRP A 264 3.08 6.25 -16.56
CA TRP A 264 3.63 5.90 -15.25
C TRP A 264 4.52 4.66 -15.35
N ARG A 265 5.76 4.74 -14.85
CA ARG A 265 6.67 3.60 -14.74
C ARG A 265 7.41 3.62 -13.40
N PRO A 266 6.69 3.33 -12.30
CA PRO A 266 7.32 3.16 -11.00
C PRO A 266 8.53 2.21 -11.03
N GLN A 267 9.54 2.60 -10.29
CA GLN A 267 10.80 1.89 -10.12
C GLN A 267 10.80 1.20 -8.76
N VAL A 268 11.25 -0.06 -8.74
CA VAL A 268 11.61 -0.76 -7.51
C VAL A 268 13.06 -0.42 -7.22
N GLU A 269 13.29 0.31 -6.14
CA GLU A 269 14.60 0.78 -5.69
C GLU A 269 15.03 0.00 -4.43
N VAL A 270 16.30 -0.39 -4.37
CA VAL A 270 16.96 -0.83 -3.13
C VAL A 270 18.13 0.10 -2.90
N ASP A 271 18.02 0.90 -1.84
CA ASP A 271 18.73 2.15 -1.70
C ASP A 271 18.55 2.99 -2.98
N ASP A 272 19.63 3.29 -3.70
CA ASP A 272 19.57 4.08 -4.94
C ASP A 272 19.65 3.21 -6.22
N ASP A 273 19.71 1.88 -6.07
CA ASP A 273 19.76 0.96 -7.21
C ASP A 273 18.36 0.60 -7.69
N VAL A 274 18.08 0.85 -8.97
CA VAL A 274 16.85 0.40 -9.62
C VAL A 274 16.98 -1.06 -10.02
N ILE A 275 16.16 -1.93 -9.42
CA ILE A 275 16.20 -3.38 -9.66
C ILE A 275 15.01 -3.89 -10.46
N GLY A 276 14.01 -3.05 -10.71
CA GLY A 276 12.84 -3.43 -11.47
C GLY A 276 11.86 -2.30 -11.72
N HIS A 277 10.84 -2.61 -12.50
CA HIS A 277 9.74 -1.71 -12.82
C HIS A 277 8.42 -2.44 -12.70
N CYS A 278 7.36 -1.71 -12.41
CA CYS A 278 6.03 -2.29 -12.32
C CYS A 278 4.95 -1.24 -12.60
N THR A 279 3.68 -1.59 -12.46
CA THR A 279 2.60 -0.61 -12.59
C THR A 279 2.40 0.13 -11.28
N TYR A 280 1.63 1.23 -11.31
CA TYR A 280 1.22 1.95 -10.11
C TYR A 280 0.46 1.08 -9.06
N HIS A 281 -0.01 -0.10 -9.47
CA HIS A 281 -0.72 -1.04 -8.63
C HIS A 281 0.09 -2.32 -8.32
N GLY A 282 1.39 -2.34 -8.63
CA GLY A 282 2.27 -3.49 -8.47
C GLY A 282 2.37 -4.29 -9.77
N PRO A 283 1.64 -5.39 -9.96
CA PRO A 283 1.80 -6.23 -11.16
C PRO A 283 1.47 -5.54 -12.50
N PRO A 284 2.02 -6.02 -13.63
CA PRO A 284 3.14 -6.98 -13.71
C PRO A 284 4.48 -6.33 -13.36
N LEU A 285 5.38 -7.12 -12.74
CA LEU A 285 6.77 -6.75 -12.47
C LEU A 285 7.69 -7.13 -13.62
N THR A 286 8.68 -6.29 -13.89
CA THR A 286 9.83 -6.57 -14.77
C THR A 286 11.11 -6.28 -14.02
N LEU A 287 12.06 -7.22 -13.99
CA LEU A 287 13.34 -7.02 -13.34
C LEU A 287 14.33 -6.31 -14.28
N VAL A 288 15.19 -5.47 -13.71
CA VAL A 288 16.39 -4.99 -14.41
C VAL A 288 17.44 -6.10 -14.34
N PRO A 289 18.09 -6.48 -15.46
CA PRO A 289 19.14 -7.48 -15.45
C PRO A 289 20.29 -7.06 -14.52
N ALA A 290 20.79 -7.98 -13.70
CA ALA A 290 22.02 -7.75 -12.95
C ALA A 290 23.19 -7.52 -13.93
N HIS A 291 23.96 -6.46 -13.70
CA HIS A 291 25.20 -6.16 -14.43
C HIS A 291 26.34 -7.09 -14.03
#